data_AF-A0A7C7E4D6-F1
#
_entry.id   AF-A0A7C7E4D6-F1
#
_cell.length_a   1.000
_cell.length_b   1.000
_cell.length_c   1.000
_cell.angle_alpha   90.00
_cell.angle_beta   90.00
_cell.angle_gamma   90.00
#
_symmetry.space_group_name_H-M   'P 1'
#
loop_
_entity.id
_entity.type
_entity.pdbx_description
1 polymer ?
#
loop_
_entity_poly.entity_id
_entity_poly.type
_entity_poly.pdbx_seq_one_letter_code
_entity_poly.pdbx_strand_id
1 'polypeptide(L)'
;LFAPIYFLSLIPVYYGESDDTRPEETIKQKEDRIGRMADCPRYLEILISYIIIPLTAAYTVILAVYIILNVGRKFWTDNLLEPLFVAYSITVILVYILASRLENRFAQLFRRIFPKVLIPIVVFQTVASVLKIGDTGVTYGRYYVILYGIFATIAGILFSFMPVRRNGIIAGILIVLSLVSIIPPVDAFTVSRESQIAILRDTLEKNHMLEGNTIRPDPGIPVGDKARIAGSMEYLNRMDYIGHVPFLPKNFNYYSDFEKTFGFDQYGPGAEIPEFIYLRLADDAIIDVAGYDAMTKTNVIMPGDREEETTIGTLAKSGKNYTLKKLHANDDAFILLAGEDGRDIVNFSVMRVFDAFADRQSGVKDIISPEEATFTEGNENAAITVIVQTLNMEKMSQASFFSAEMYILVRIR
;
A
#
# COMPACT_ATOMS: atom_id res chain seq x y z
N LEU A 1 -30.26 -0.16 -1.24
CA LEU A 1 -31.34 0.62 -1.89
C LEU A 1 -32.21 1.44 -0.92
N PHE A 2 -32.33 1.05 0.35
CA PHE A 2 -33.16 1.78 1.33
C PHE A 2 -32.68 3.22 1.58
N ALA A 3 -31.40 3.44 1.88
CA ALA A 3 -30.90 4.77 2.23
C ALA A 3 -31.09 5.84 1.13
N PRO A 4 -30.80 5.58 -0.18
CA PRO A 4 -31.11 6.54 -1.25
C PRO A 4 -32.60 6.84 -1.40
N ILE A 5 -33.47 5.82 -1.34
CA ILE A 5 -34.94 5.99 -1.47
C ILE A 5 -35.51 6.74 -0.27
N TYR A 6 -35.05 6.40 0.94
CA TYR A 6 -35.41 7.10 2.16
C TYR A 6 -34.96 8.56 2.13
N PHE A 7 -33.74 8.83 1.68
CA PHE A 7 -33.23 10.20 1.54
C PHE A 7 -34.01 11.02 0.50
N LEU A 8 -34.35 10.43 -0.65
CA LEU A 8 -35.20 11.05 -1.67
C LEU A 8 -36.62 11.32 -1.16
N SER A 9 -37.16 10.44 -0.30
CA SER A 9 -38.47 10.63 0.34
C SER A 9 -38.50 11.79 1.35
N LEU A 10 -37.33 12.22 1.82
CA LEU A 10 -37.17 13.34 2.75
C LEU A 10 -36.98 14.70 2.04
N ILE A 11 -36.96 14.73 0.70
CA ILE A 11 -36.85 15.99 -0.06
C ILE A 11 -38.13 16.79 0.14
N PRO A 12 -38.04 18.03 0.68
CA PRO A 12 -39.21 18.87 0.82
C PRO A 12 -39.75 19.28 -0.55
N VAL A 13 -41.09 19.29 -0.69
CA VAL A 13 -41.75 19.76 -1.91
C VAL A 13 -41.63 21.29 -1.98
N TYR A 14 -40.73 21.77 -2.83
CA TYR A 14 -40.49 23.19 -3.06
C TYR A 14 -41.66 23.87 -3.78
N TYR A 15 -41.68 25.20 -3.72
CA TYR A 15 -42.69 26.05 -4.33
C TYR A 15 -42.69 25.93 -5.87
N GLY A 16 -43.86 26.00 -6.50
CA GLY A 16 -44.01 26.00 -7.97
C GLY A 16 -45.18 26.86 -8.43
N GLU A 17 -45.32 27.10 -9.74
CA GLU A 17 -46.33 28.01 -10.33
C GLU A 17 -47.78 27.76 -9.84
N SER A 18 -48.12 26.54 -9.48
CA SER A 18 -49.45 26.17 -8.95
C SER A 18 -49.75 26.65 -7.52
N ASP A 19 -48.78 27.24 -6.82
CA ASP A 19 -48.95 27.78 -5.48
C ASP A 19 -49.29 29.29 -5.46
N ASP A 20 -49.09 30.01 -6.57
CA ASP A 20 -49.33 31.47 -6.67
C ASP A 20 -50.81 31.88 -6.52
N THR A 21 -51.74 30.95 -6.76
CA THR A 21 -53.18 31.18 -6.59
C THR A 21 -53.72 30.75 -5.24
N ARG A 22 -52.86 30.30 -4.30
CA ARG A 22 -53.28 29.77 -2.99
C ARG A 22 -53.37 30.88 -1.93
N PRO A 23 -54.24 30.72 -0.91
CA PRO A 23 -54.34 31.69 0.18
C PRO A 23 -53.00 31.91 0.90
N GLU A 24 -52.68 33.16 1.28
CA GLU A 24 -51.42 33.51 1.96
C GLU A 24 -51.13 32.67 3.22
N GLU A 25 -52.16 32.27 3.96
CA GLU A 25 -52.00 31.37 5.12
C GLU A 25 -51.49 29.97 4.73
N THR A 26 -51.91 29.46 3.57
CA THR A 26 -51.47 28.16 3.05
C THR A 26 -50.03 28.22 2.56
N ILE A 27 -49.62 29.37 2.01
CA ILE A 27 -48.24 29.65 1.62
C ILE A 27 -47.33 29.68 2.85
N LYS A 28 -47.70 30.45 3.90
CA LYS A 28 -46.95 30.49 5.17
C LYS A 28 -46.82 29.13 5.85
N GLN A 29 -47.90 28.33 5.88
CA GLN A 29 -47.85 26.98 6.45
C GLN A 29 -46.91 26.05 5.66
N LYS A 30 -46.85 26.21 4.33
CA LYS A 30 -45.93 25.45 3.47
C LYS A 30 -44.48 25.90 3.67
N GLU A 31 -44.23 27.19 3.80
CA GLU A 31 -42.92 27.76 4.16
C GLU A 31 -42.42 27.23 5.51
N ASP A 32 -43.26 27.24 6.54
CA ASP A 32 -42.92 26.70 7.87
C ASP A 32 -42.62 25.19 7.81
N ARG A 33 -43.36 24.45 6.99
CA ARG A 33 -43.16 23.01 6.82
C ARG A 33 -41.85 22.70 6.10
N ILE A 34 -41.53 23.46 5.05
CA ILE A 34 -40.24 23.38 4.34
C ILE A 34 -39.11 23.78 5.28
N GLY A 35 -39.29 24.83 6.09
CA GLY A 35 -38.32 25.26 7.10
C GLY A 35 -38.01 24.16 8.12
N ARG A 36 -39.05 23.56 8.72
CA ARG A 36 -38.89 22.43 9.66
C ARG A 36 -38.28 21.19 9.04
N MET A 37 -38.54 20.91 7.76
CA MET A 37 -37.94 19.78 7.04
C MET A 37 -36.50 20.06 6.59
N ALA A 38 -36.14 21.32 6.38
CA ALA A 38 -34.79 21.77 6.05
C ALA A 38 -33.89 21.95 7.29
N ASP A 39 -34.46 21.91 8.49
CA ASP A 39 -33.74 21.96 9.74
C ASP A 39 -33.00 20.65 10.03
N CYS A 40 -31.83 20.78 10.64
CA CYS A 40 -30.97 19.65 10.95
C CYS A 40 -31.65 18.73 11.99
N PRO A 41 -31.75 17.41 11.75
CA PRO A 41 -32.32 16.49 12.73
C PRO A 41 -31.59 16.59 14.08
N ARG A 42 -32.34 16.61 15.18
CA ARG A 42 -31.79 16.74 16.53
C ARG A 42 -30.73 15.68 16.87
N TYR A 43 -30.86 14.46 16.32
CA TYR A 43 -29.85 13.41 16.46
C TYR A 43 -28.53 13.78 15.77
N LEU A 44 -28.58 14.35 14.57
CA LEU A 44 -27.40 14.79 13.82
C LEU A 44 -26.71 15.96 14.53
N GLU A 45 -27.50 16.89 15.10
CA GLU A 45 -26.98 17.93 15.97
C GLU A 45 -26.22 17.36 17.18
N ILE A 46 -26.80 16.38 17.88
CA ILE A 46 -26.15 15.75 19.04
C ILE A 46 -24.85 15.07 18.64
N LEU A 47 -24.89 14.27 17.57
CA LEU A 47 -23.73 13.55 17.05
C LEU A 47 -22.59 14.50 16.70
N ILE A 48 -22.88 15.56 15.94
CA ILE A 48 -21.84 16.49 15.50
C ILE A 48 -21.30 17.28 16.69
N SER A 49 -22.18 17.87 17.49
CA SER A 49 -21.75 18.83 18.51
C SER A 49 -21.15 18.21 19.76
N TYR A 50 -21.60 17.01 20.15
CA TYR A 50 -21.20 16.40 21.42
C TYR A 50 -20.31 15.17 21.25
N ILE A 51 -20.15 14.64 20.03
CA ILE A 51 -19.25 13.52 19.76
C ILE A 51 -18.14 13.94 18.80
N ILE A 52 -18.50 14.36 17.58
CA ILE A 52 -17.52 14.63 16.52
C ILE A 52 -16.66 15.87 16.81
N ILE A 53 -17.26 16.98 17.26
CA ILE A 53 -16.53 18.20 17.60
C ILE A 53 -15.53 17.96 18.76
N PRO A 54 -15.94 17.39 19.90
CA PRO A 54 -14.99 17.07 20.99
C PRO A 54 -13.88 16.11 20.57
N LEU A 55 -14.19 15.08 19.77
CA LEU A 55 -13.20 14.15 19.26
C LEU A 55 -12.18 14.86 18.35
N THR A 56 -12.67 15.72 17.45
CA THR A 56 -11.82 16.54 16.57
C THR A 56 -10.94 17.49 17.38
N ALA A 57 -11.47 18.04 18.49
CA ALA A 57 -10.72 18.89 19.41
C ALA A 57 -9.59 18.13 20.11
N ALA A 58 -9.89 16.95 20.68
CA ALA A 58 -8.88 16.11 21.31
C ALA A 58 -7.77 15.73 20.32
N TYR A 59 -8.15 15.33 19.11
CA TYR A 59 -7.20 15.01 18.04
C TYR A 59 -6.36 16.22 17.62
N THR A 60 -6.96 17.42 17.52
CA THR A 60 -6.23 18.67 17.24
C THR A 60 -5.18 18.95 18.31
N VAL A 61 -5.51 18.74 19.60
CA VAL A 61 -4.57 18.95 20.71
C VAL A 61 -3.41 17.96 20.60
N ILE A 62 -3.69 16.68 20.38
CA ILE A 62 -2.66 15.65 20.19
C ILE A 62 -1.73 16.04 19.03
N LEU A 63 -2.31 16.42 17.89
CA LEU A 63 -1.56 16.80 16.70
C LEU A 63 -0.71 18.06 16.93
N ALA A 64 -1.25 19.07 17.62
CA ALA A 64 -0.51 20.28 17.96
C ALA A 64 0.66 20.01 18.90
N VAL A 65 0.45 19.21 19.96
CA VAL A 65 1.51 18.76 20.87
C VAL A 65 2.58 18.00 20.09
N TYR A 66 2.17 17.09 19.21
CA TYR A 66 3.08 16.33 18.37
C TYR A 66 3.94 17.24 17.48
N ILE A 67 3.35 18.23 16.80
CA ILE A 67 4.09 19.20 16.00
C ILE A 67 5.13 19.90 16.89
N ILE A 68 4.71 20.51 17.99
CA ILE A 68 5.58 21.30 18.88
C ILE A 68 6.78 20.49 19.38
N LEU A 69 6.56 19.22 19.77
CA LEU A 69 7.62 18.35 20.26
C LEU A 69 8.63 17.94 19.18
N ASN A 70 8.21 17.89 17.91
CA ASN A 70 9.00 17.28 16.84
C ASN A 70 9.61 18.29 15.84
N VAL A 71 9.22 19.58 15.86
CA VAL A 71 9.73 20.64 14.94
C VAL A 71 11.27 20.67 14.82
N GLY A 72 12.00 20.23 15.86
CA GLY A 72 13.44 20.39 16.00
C GLY A 72 14.34 19.66 14.99
N ARG A 73 14.13 18.38 14.62
CA ARG A 73 15.06 17.64 13.72
C ARG A 73 14.46 16.43 12.98
N LYS A 74 13.83 15.48 13.69
CA LYS A 74 13.36 14.19 13.12
C LYS A 74 12.04 14.26 12.37
N PHE A 75 11.28 15.33 12.53
CA PHE A 75 9.96 15.49 11.91
C PHE A 75 10.02 15.59 10.38
N TRP A 76 11.03 16.28 9.86
CA TRP A 76 11.16 16.57 8.44
C TRP A 76 11.53 15.35 7.61
N THR A 77 11.92 14.23 8.22
CA THR A 77 12.28 13.00 7.51
C THR A 77 11.16 11.97 7.51
N ASP A 78 10.16 12.10 8.39
CA ASP A 78 9.07 11.14 8.49
C ASP A 78 8.01 11.39 7.42
N ASN A 79 7.70 10.38 6.61
CA ASN A 79 6.67 10.44 5.56
C ASN A 79 5.28 10.02 6.09
N LEU A 80 5.20 9.39 7.27
CA LEU A 80 3.94 8.90 7.85
C LEU A 80 3.04 10.03 8.35
N LEU A 81 3.60 11.21 8.55
CA LEU A 81 2.89 12.36 9.10
C LEU A 81 2.07 13.10 8.05
N GLU A 82 2.48 13.02 6.79
CA GLU A 82 1.87 13.73 5.69
C GLU A 82 0.40 13.31 5.48
N PRO A 83 0.03 12.01 5.45
CA PRO A 83 -1.37 11.57 5.44
C PRO A 83 -2.17 11.99 6.68
N LEU A 84 -1.54 12.06 7.86
CA LEU A 84 -2.19 12.42 9.11
C LEU A 84 -2.68 13.87 9.08
N PHE A 85 -1.85 14.80 8.61
CA PHE A 85 -2.22 16.22 8.45
C PHE A 85 -3.30 16.43 7.38
N VAL A 86 -3.23 15.68 6.28
CA VAL A 86 -4.27 15.71 5.24
C VAL A 86 -5.60 15.21 5.80
N ALA A 87 -5.63 14.05 6.47
CA ALA A 87 -6.84 13.53 7.09
C ALA A 87 -7.43 14.47 8.16
N TYR A 88 -6.56 15.09 8.98
CA TYR A 88 -6.94 16.11 9.94
C TYR A 88 -7.67 17.28 9.28
N SER A 89 -7.06 17.89 8.26
CA SER A 89 -7.64 19.05 7.61
C SER A 89 -8.95 18.72 6.88
N ILE A 90 -9.06 17.54 6.25
CA ILE A 90 -10.32 17.06 5.65
C ILE A 90 -11.39 16.98 6.74
N THR A 91 -11.06 16.40 7.88
CA THR A 91 -11.98 16.26 9.02
C THR A 91 -12.44 17.62 9.51
N VAL A 92 -11.54 18.57 9.74
CA VAL A 92 -11.91 19.92 10.21
C VAL A 92 -12.79 20.65 9.20
N ILE A 93 -12.46 20.59 7.90
CA ILE A 93 -13.25 21.22 6.84
C ILE A 93 -14.65 20.59 6.78
N LEU A 94 -14.75 19.27 6.82
CA LEU A 94 -16.02 18.55 6.78
C LEU A 94 -16.87 18.85 8.01
N VAL A 95 -16.29 18.78 9.21
CA VAL A 95 -16.98 19.10 10.46
C VAL A 95 -17.42 20.55 10.49
N TYR A 96 -16.64 21.48 9.93
CA TYR A 96 -17.05 22.88 9.80
C TYR A 96 -18.29 23.04 8.91
N ILE A 97 -18.30 22.37 7.74
CA ILE A 97 -19.44 22.39 6.81
C ILE A 97 -20.67 21.75 7.46
N LEU A 98 -20.50 20.65 8.19
CA LEU A 98 -21.62 19.94 8.80
C LEU A 98 -22.17 20.68 10.03
N ALA A 99 -21.28 21.31 10.80
CA ALA A 99 -21.66 22.19 11.91
C ALA A 99 -22.22 23.53 11.44
N SER A 100 -22.24 23.84 10.14
CA SER A 100 -22.49 25.18 9.63
C SER A 100 -23.91 25.69 9.95
N ARG A 101 -24.91 24.80 9.96
CA ARG A 101 -26.31 25.13 10.28
C ARG A 101 -26.69 24.90 11.75
N LEU A 102 -25.75 24.47 12.59
CA LEU A 102 -26.02 24.19 13.99
C LEU A 102 -25.94 25.46 14.84
N GLU A 103 -26.94 25.70 15.68
CA GLU A 103 -27.02 26.91 16.51
C GLU A 103 -26.46 26.72 17.92
N ASN A 104 -26.18 25.50 18.36
CA ASN A 104 -25.64 25.27 19.70
C ASN A 104 -24.24 25.89 19.91
N ARG A 105 -23.92 26.16 21.18
CA ARG A 105 -22.69 26.86 21.59
C ARG A 105 -21.41 26.13 21.16
N PHE A 106 -21.39 24.79 21.20
CA PHE A 106 -20.22 24.00 20.79
C PHE A 106 -19.93 24.15 19.30
N ALA A 107 -20.96 24.08 18.45
CA ALA A 107 -20.83 24.30 17.02
C ALA A 107 -20.39 25.73 16.69
N GLN A 108 -20.96 26.74 17.36
CA GLN A 108 -20.53 28.14 17.20
C GLN A 108 -19.06 28.35 17.57
N LEU A 109 -18.62 27.77 18.69
CA LEU A 109 -17.24 27.85 19.15
C LEU A 109 -16.28 27.19 18.16
N PHE A 110 -16.64 25.99 17.68
CA PHE A 110 -15.88 25.27 16.67
C PHE A 110 -15.68 26.11 15.41
N ARG A 111 -16.78 26.67 14.86
CA ARG A 111 -16.73 27.53 13.66
C ARG A 111 -15.88 28.78 13.85
N ARG A 112 -15.77 29.29 15.08
CA ARG A 112 -14.97 30.49 15.37
C ARG A 112 -13.47 30.20 15.54
N ILE A 113 -13.12 29.03 16.10
CA ILE A 113 -11.75 28.70 16.51
C ILE A 113 -11.05 27.80 15.49
N PHE A 114 -11.68 26.69 15.07
CA PHE A 114 -11.00 25.64 14.31
C PHE A 114 -10.50 26.08 12.93
N PRO A 115 -11.20 26.94 12.17
CA PRO A 115 -10.62 27.48 10.94
C PRO A 115 -9.28 28.19 11.13
N LYS A 116 -9.09 28.87 12.27
CA LYS A 116 -7.85 29.58 12.59
C LYS A 116 -6.74 28.65 13.04
N VAL A 117 -7.10 27.54 13.70
CA VAL A 117 -6.15 26.48 14.10
C VAL A 117 -5.74 25.61 12.91
N LEU A 118 -6.65 25.42 11.95
CA LEU A 118 -6.40 24.68 10.72
C LEU A 118 -5.27 25.30 9.89
N ILE A 119 -5.28 26.64 9.72
CA ILE A 119 -4.31 27.37 8.89
C ILE A 119 -2.85 27.04 9.25
N PRO A 120 -2.37 27.27 10.49
CA PRO A 120 -0.96 27.03 10.81
C PRO A 120 -0.57 25.56 10.65
N ILE A 121 -1.46 24.61 10.95
CA ILE A 121 -1.19 23.17 10.80
C ILE A 121 -1.02 22.81 9.32
N VAL A 122 -1.92 23.27 8.44
CA VAL A 122 -1.87 23.00 7.01
C VAL A 122 -0.68 23.71 6.34
N VAL A 123 -0.41 24.97 6.72
CA VAL A 123 0.75 25.71 6.22
C VAL A 123 2.04 25.00 6.60
N PHE A 124 2.15 24.55 7.86
CA PHE A 124 3.31 23.77 8.31
C PHE A 124 3.50 22.49 7.50
N GLN A 125 2.43 21.72 7.26
CA GLN A 125 2.48 20.52 6.42
C GLN A 125 2.86 20.84 4.96
N THR A 126 2.34 21.93 4.40
CA THR A 126 2.63 22.33 3.02
C THR A 126 4.10 22.72 2.88
N VAL A 127 4.63 23.51 3.82
CA VAL A 127 6.05 23.88 3.86
C VAL A 127 6.94 22.65 4.02
N ALA A 128 6.56 21.70 4.89
CA ALA A 128 7.29 20.44 5.05
C ALA A 128 7.35 19.60 3.77
N SER A 129 6.25 19.53 3.01
CA SER A 129 6.24 18.84 1.73
C SER A 129 7.08 19.57 0.67
N VAL A 130 7.02 20.92 0.65
CA VAL A 130 7.83 21.74 -0.27
C VAL A 130 9.33 21.61 -0.02
N LEU A 131 9.78 21.62 1.24
CA LEU A 131 11.20 21.46 1.56
C LEU A 131 11.76 20.11 1.10
N LYS A 132 10.96 19.04 1.14
CA LYS A 132 11.36 17.70 0.64
C LYS A 132 11.49 17.63 -0.89
N ILE A 133 10.90 18.57 -1.64
CA ILE A 133 11.06 18.62 -3.11
C ILE A 133 12.52 18.83 -3.49
N GLY A 134 13.29 19.60 -2.72
CA GLY A 134 14.71 19.84 -3.02
C GLY A 134 15.55 18.56 -3.09
N ASP A 135 15.20 17.56 -2.28
CA ASP A 135 15.94 16.30 -2.19
C ASP A 135 15.45 15.25 -3.19
N THR A 136 14.13 15.16 -3.38
CA THR A 136 13.45 14.05 -4.08
C THR A 136 12.72 14.44 -5.37
N GLY A 137 12.66 15.73 -5.67
CA GLY A 137 11.82 16.27 -6.75
C GLY A 137 10.35 16.30 -6.44
N VAL A 138 9.57 16.72 -7.44
CA VAL A 138 8.12 16.67 -7.40
C VAL A 138 7.68 15.27 -7.81
N THR A 139 6.98 14.58 -6.93
CA THR A 139 6.23 13.35 -7.23
C THR A 139 4.75 13.66 -7.36
N TYR A 140 3.97 12.81 -8.03
CA TYR A 140 2.51 13.00 -8.17
C TYR A 140 1.85 13.10 -6.79
N GLY A 141 2.27 12.26 -5.83
CA GLY A 141 1.79 12.29 -4.45
C GLY A 141 2.05 13.63 -3.76
N ARG A 142 3.29 14.13 -3.81
CA ARG A 142 3.65 15.43 -3.22
C ARG A 142 2.92 16.59 -3.87
N TYR A 143 2.74 16.53 -5.20
CA TYR A 143 1.94 17.52 -5.93
C TYR A 143 0.53 17.62 -5.35
N TYR A 144 -0.17 16.49 -5.20
CA TYR A 144 -1.53 16.49 -4.65
C TYR A 144 -1.58 16.98 -3.20
N VAL A 145 -0.60 16.60 -2.39
CA VAL A 145 -0.54 17.04 -0.99
C VAL A 145 -0.32 18.56 -0.90
N ILE A 146 0.54 19.13 -1.73
CA ILE A 146 0.80 20.58 -1.75
C ILE A 146 -0.42 21.33 -2.29
N LEU A 147 -1.01 20.87 -3.40
CA LEU A 147 -2.21 21.46 -3.98
C LEU A 147 -3.38 21.44 -3.00
N TYR A 148 -3.57 20.32 -2.32
CA TYR A 148 -4.57 20.19 -1.27
C TYR A 148 -4.24 21.08 -0.06
N GLY A 149 -2.97 21.22 0.32
CA GLY A 149 -2.53 22.14 1.37
C GLY A 149 -2.86 23.61 1.05
N ILE A 150 -2.66 24.02 -0.21
CA ILE A 150 -3.08 25.34 -0.71
C ILE A 150 -4.60 25.48 -0.59
N PHE A 151 -5.36 24.49 -1.06
CA PHE A 151 -6.82 24.46 -0.95
C PHE A 151 -7.29 24.61 0.50
N ALA A 152 -6.78 23.78 1.41
CA ALA A 152 -7.18 23.76 2.80
C ALA A 152 -6.78 25.04 3.54
N THR A 153 -5.66 25.67 3.16
CA THR A 153 -5.27 27.01 3.65
C THR A 153 -6.28 28.06 3.20
N ILE A 154 -6.66 28.08 1.92
CA ILE A 154 -7.69 28.99 1.39
C ILE A 154 -9.01 28.74 2.10
N ALA A 155 -9.44 27.49 2.24
CA ALA A 155 -10.67 27.13 2.96
C ALA A 155 -10.65 27.63 4.41
N GLY A 156 -9.55 27.43 5.15
CA GLY A 156 -9.38 27.94 6.51
C GLY A 156 -9.47 29.46 6.61
N ILE A 157 -8.88 30.19 5.66
CA ILE A 157 -8.99 31.65 5.57
C ILE A 157 -10.44 32.05 5.29
N LEU A 158 -11.08 31.47 4.29
CA LEU A 158 -12.47 31.78 3.93
C LEU A 158 -13.42 31.50 5.10
N PHE A 159 -13.29 30.36 5.76
CA PHE A 159 -14.08 30.01 6.95
C PHE A 159 -13.84 30.92 8.15
N SER A 160 -12.67 31.56 8.24
CA SER A 160 -12.33 32.48 9.33
C SER A 160 -12.96 33.86 9.16
N PHE A 161 -13.22 34.29 7.92
CA PHE A 161 -13.64 35.67 7.62
C PHE A 161 -15.00 35.78 6.91
N MET A 162 -15.46 34.74 6.22
CA MET A 162 -16.71 34.77 5.46
C MET A 162 -17.89 34.23 6.27
N PRO A 163 -19.10 34.74 6.00
CA PRO A 163 -20.31 34.18 6.59
C PRO A 163 -20.55 32.78 6.04
N VAL A 164 -21.04 31.89 6.91
CA VAL A 164 -21.33 30.48 6.63
C VAL A 164 -22.17 30.25 5.36
N ARG A 165 -23.04 31.19 5.00
CA ARG A 165 -23.88 31.12 3.78
C ARG A 165 -23.06 31.07 2.49
N ARG A 166 -21.79 31.47 2.51
CA ARG A 166 -20.88 31.48 1.34
C ARG A 166 -19.96 30.27 1.25
N ASN A 167 -20.15 29.24 2.08
CA ASN A 167 -19.32 28.02 2.07
C ASN A 167 -19.27 27.32 0.70
N GLY A 168 -20.29 27.49 -0.16
CA GLY A 168 -20.30 26.93 -1.52
C GLY A 168 -19.14 27.38 -2.42
N ILE A 169 -18.51 28.53 -2.13
CA ILE A 169 -17.34 29.02 -2.88
C ILE A 169 -16.18 28.03 -2.81
N ILE A 170 -16.01 27.35 -1.66
CA ILE A 170 -14.91 26.40 -1.44
C ILE A 170 -15.06 25.18 -2.35
N ALA A 171 -16.28 24.72 -2.60
CA ALA A 171 -16.53 23.65 -3.56
C ALA A 171 -16.10 24.06 -4.98
N GLY A 172 -16.40 25.31 -5.38
CA GLY A 172 -15.94 25.86 -6.66
C GLY A 172 -14.42 25.91 -6.78
N ILE A 173 -13.73 26.37 -5.73
CA ILE A 173 -12.26 26.39 -5.69
C ILE A 173 -11.68 24.97 -5.79
N LEU A 174 -12.26 24.01 -5.05
CA LEU A 174 -11.83 22.63 -5.11
C LEU A 174 -11.96 22.06 -6.53
N ILE A 175 -13.10 22.29 -7.19
CA ILE A 175 -13.33 21.85 -8.57
C ILE A 175 -12.28 22.44 -9.52
N VAL A 176 -12.00 23.75 -9.42
CA VAL A 176 -10.99 24.40 -10.27
C VAL A 176 -9.60 23.80 -10.02
N LEU A 177 -9.19 23.63 -8.77
CA LEU A 177 -7.89 23.02 -8.45
C LEU A 177 -7.82 21.56 -8.90
N SER A 178 -8.91 20.80 -8.76
CA SER A 178 -8.98 19.42 -9.27
C SER A 178 -8.84 19.38 -10.79
N LEU A 179 -9.45 20.30 -11.54
CA LEU A 179 -9.28 20.38 -12.99
C LEU A 179 -7.83 20.71 -13.36
N VAL A 180 -7.22 21.70 -12.71
CA VAL A 180 -5.80 22.05 -12.90
C VAL A 180 -4.89 20.84 -12.65
N SER A 181 -5.22 20.00 -11.66
CA SER A 181 -4.39 18.85 -11.29
C SER A 181 -4.36 17.72 -12.32
N ILE A 182 -5.23 17.73 -13.34
CA ILE A 182 -5.37 16.65 -14.34
C ILE A 182 -5.13 17.16 -15.78
N ILE A 183 -5.08 18.47 -16.02
CA ILE A 183 -4.90 19.05 -17.36
C ILE A 183 -3.42 19.35 -17.65
N PRO A 184 -2.78 18.68 -18.64
CA PRO A 184 -1.42 19.01 -19.05
C PRO A 184 -1.31 20.43 -19.61
N PRO A 185 -0.16 21.11 -19.44
CA PRO A 185 1.11 20.60 -18.90
C PRO A 185 1.27 20.75 -17.38
N VAL A 186 0.26 21.29 -16.69
CA VAL A 186 0.37 21.65 -15.25
C VAL A 186 -0.12 20.54 -14.31
N ASP A 187 -0.61 19.44 -14.87
CA ASP A 187 -1.12 18.29 -14.12
C ASP A 187 -0.03 17.58 -13.30
N ALA A 188 -0.48 16.80 -12.32
CA ALA A 188 0.42 16.09 -11.40
C ALA A 188 1.36 15.10 -12.11
N PHE A 189 0.91 14.47 -13.20
CA PHE A 189 1.65 13.46 -13.93
C PHE A 189 2.73 14.08 -14.82
N THR A 190 2.38 15.12 -15.60
CA THR A 190 3.35 15.87 -16.40
C THR A 190 4.40 16.54 -15.51
N VAL A 191 3.99 17.28 -14.48
CA VAL A 191 4.93 17.98 -13.60
C VAL A 191 5.88 16.99 -12.91
N SER A 192 5.35 15.86 -12.43
CA SER A 192 6.21 14.87 -11.77
C SER A 192 7.14 14.16 -12.75
N ARG A 193 6.69 13.82 -13.97
CA ARG A 193 7.55 13.24 -15.01
C ARG A 193 8.70 14.19 -15.36
N GLU A 194 8.40 15.44 -15.71
CA GLU A 194 9.43 16.41 -16.09
C GLU A 194 10.40 16.68 -14.93
N SER A 195 9.90 16.74 -13.69
CA SER A 195 10.75 16.88 -12.50
C SER A 195 11.73 15.71 -12.35
N GLN A 196 11.29 14.47 -12.59
CA GLN A 196 12.14 13.28 -12.41
C GLN A 196 13.12 13.10 -13.56
N ILE A 197 12.72 13.46 -14.79
CA ILE A 197 13.64 13.52 -15.95
C ILE A 197 14.71 14.59 -15.71
N ALA A 198 14.34 15.75 -15.17
CA ALA A 198 15.28 16.81 -14.84
C ALA A 198 16.28 16.37 -13.77
N ILE A 199 15.82 15.74 -12.67
CA ILE A 199 16.73 15.22 -11.63
C ILE A 199 17.70 14.18 -12.19
N LEU A 200 17.21 13.25 -13.01
CA LEU A 200 18.04 12.24 -13.64
C LEU A 200 19.10 12.91 -14.52
N ARG A 201 18.68 13.84 -15.39
CA ARG A 201 19.59 14.58 -16.27
C ARG A 201 20.64 15.36 -15.49
N ASP A 202 20.21 16.21 -14.55
CA ASP A 202 21.08 17.06 -13.75
C ASP A 202 22.10 16.23 -12.97
N THR A 203 21.68 15.08 -12.44
CA THR A 203 22.57 14.18 -11.69
C THR A 203 23.59 13.50 -12.60
N LEU A 204 23.20 13.08 -13.81
CA LEU A 204 24.12 12.50 -14.79
C LEU A 204 25.11 13.54 -15.33
N GLU A 205 24.64 14.75 -15.65
CA GLU A 205 25.49 15.86 -16.14
C GLU A 205 26.50 16.29 -15.07
N LYS A 206 26.06 16.43 -13.81
CA LYS A 206 26.92 16.73 -12.65
C LYS A 206 28.06 15.72 -12.51
N ASN A 207 27.81 14.45 -12.83
CA ASN A 207 28.78 13.36 -12.73
C ASN A 207 29.49 13.06 -14.06
N HIS A 208 29.34 13.90 -15.08
CA HIS A 208 29.91 13.69 -16.41
C HIS A 208 29.53 12.34 -17.06
N MET A 209 28.36 11.81 -16.67
CA MET A 209 27.80 10.57 -17.21
C MET A 209 26.92 10.81 -18.44
N LEU A 210 26.51 12.06 -18.73
CA LEU A 210 25.70 12.39 -19.89
C LEU A 210 26.47 13.34 -20.81
N GLU A 211 26.81 12.86 -22.01
CA GLU A 211 27.38 13.66 -23.09
C GLU A 211 26.40 13.69 -24.27
N GLY A 212 25.69 14.81 -24.45
CA GLY A 212 24.59 14.89 -25.41
C GLY A 212 23.43 13.96 -25.01
N ASN A 213 23.16 12.95 -25.83
CA ASN A 213 22.12 11.93 -25.56
C ASN A 213 22.73 10.54 -25.26
N THR A 214 24.02 10.48 -24.92
CA THR A 214 24.70 9.22 -24.64
C THR A 214 25.08 9.16 -23.17
N ILE A 215 24.64 8.10 -22.50
CA ILE A 215 25.03 7.81 -21.11
C ILE A 215 26.33 7.02 -21.12
N ARG A 216 27.31 7.47 -20.34
CA ARG A 216 28.55 6.77 -20.02
C ARG A 216 28.44 6.16 -18.62
N PRO A 217 28.49 4.82 -18.47
CA PRO A 217 28.48 4.17 -17.17
C PRO A 217 29.66 4.60 -16.29
N ASP A 218 29.41 4.87 -15.02
CA ASP A 218 30.45 5.20 -14.05
C ASP A 218 30.11 4.66 -12.64
N PRO A 219 30.72 3.53 -12.21
CA PRO A 219 30.55 3.01 -10.86
C PRO A 219 31.16 3.90 -9.77
N GLY A 220 32.02 4.86 -10.11
CA GLY A 220 32.80 5.68 -9.18
C GLY A 220 32.07 6.89 -8.60
N ILE A 221 30.84 7.17 -9.04
CA ILE A 221 30.10 8.36 -8.61
C ILE A 221 29.70 8.30 -7.12
N PRO A 222 29.47 9.47 -6.47
CA PRO A 222 29.08 9.51 -5.05
C PRO A 222 27.81 8.70 -4.75
N VAL A 223 27.77 8.04 -3.59
CA VAL A 223 26.63 7.23 -3.12
C VAL A 223 25.29 7.97 -3.18
N GLY A 224 25.27 9.24 -2.78
CA GLY A 224 24.06 10.08 -2.83
C GLY A 224 23.56 10.32 -4.26
N ASP A 225 24.47 10.42 -5.23
CA ASP A 225 24.12 10.62 -6.63
C ASP A 225 23.65 9.30 -7.28
N LYS A 226 24.22 8.15 -6.88
CA LYS A 226 23.68 6.82 -7.24
C LYS A 226 22.23 6.68 -6.78
N ALA A 227 21.96 7.03 -5.51
CA ALA A 227 20.62 6.96 -4.94
C ALA A 227 19.64 7.89 -5.66
N ARG A 228 20.08 9.07 -6.09
CA ARG A 228 19.26 10.01 -6.89
C ARG A 228 18.92 9.46 -8.28
N ILE A 229 19.89 8.87 -8.98
CA ILE A 229 19.66 8.22 -10.27
C ILE A 229 18.71 7.04 -10.11
N ALA A 230 18.99 6.14 -9.16
CA ALA A 230 18.17 4.97 -8.87
C ALA A 230 16.73 5.35 -8.51
N GLY A 231 16.53 6.30 -7.58
CA GLY A 231 15.20 6.74 -7.17
C GLY A 231 14.41 7.42 -8.29
N SER A 232 15.07 8.23 -9.14
CA SER A 232 14.42 8.86 -10.29
C SER A 232 13.99 7.83 -11.33
N MET A 233 14.88 6.88 -11.63
CA MET A 233 14.61 5.79 -12.57
C MET A 233 13.53 4.84 -12.06
N GLU A 234 13.56 4.50 -10.76
CA GLU A 234 12.52 3.68 -10.13
C GLU A 234 11.15 4.36 -10.25
N TYR A 235 11.08 5.67 -9.96
CA TYR A 235 9.85 6.44 -10.09
C TYR A 235 9.36 6.46 -11.55
N LEU A 236 10.25 6.75 -12.50
CA LEU A 236 9.94 6.78 -13.93
C LEU A 236 9.46 5.39 -14.41
N ASN A 237 10.07 4.31 -13.94
CA ASN A 237 9.65 2.94 -14.25
C ASN A 237 8.27 2.62 -13.66
N ARG A 238 8.05 2.91 -12.37
CA ARG A 238 6.78 2.64 -11.68
C ARG A 238 5.60 3.39 -12.30
N MET A 239 5.86 4.56 -12.87
CA MET A 239 4.85 5.40 -13.51
C MET A 239 4.74 5.18 -15.03
N ASP A 240 5.48 4.24 -15.60
CA ASP A 240 5.54 3.97 -17.04
C ASP A 240 5.99 5.20 -17.88
N TYR A 241 6.96 5.95 -17.35
CA TYR A 241 7.50 7.16 -17.98
C TYR A 241 8.86 6.95 -18.67
N ILE A 242 9.43 5.75 -18.62
CA ILE A 242 10.74 5.44 -19.21
C ILE A 242 10.79 5.80 -20.70
N GLY A 243 9.71 5.55 -21.44
CA GLY A 243 9.62 5.89 -22.87
C GLY A 243 9.67 7.39 -23.18
N HIS A 244 9.53 8.26 -22.18
CA HIS A 244 9.62 9.71 -22.32
C HIS A 244 11.02 10.26 -22.03
N VAL A 245 11.98 9.44 -21.59
CA VAL A 245 13.33 9.90 -21.29
C VAL A 245 14.15 9.98 -22.58
N PRO A 246 14.58 11.19 -23.02
CA PRO A 246 15.12 11.38 -24.37
C PRO A 246 16.52 10.78 -24.59
N PHE A 247 17.26 10.51 -23.52
CA PHE A 247 18.65 10.04 -23.54
C PHE A 247 18.78 8.56 -23.10
N LEU A 248 17.67 7.83 -22.93
CA LEU A 248 17.70 6.38 -22.70
C LEU A 248 17.63 5.60 -24.02
N PRO A 249 18.20 4.39 -24.08
CA PRO A 249 18.00 3.47 -25.19
C PRO A 249 16.51 3.21 -25.48
N LYS A 250 16.19 3.01 -26.77
CA LYS A 250 14.85 2.55 -27.16
C LYS A 250 14.59 1.17 -26.54
N ASN A 251 13.40 0.99 -25.96
CA ASN A 251 12.97 -0.23 -25.25
C ASN A 251 13.80 -0.56 -23.99
N PHE A 252 14.35 0.46 -23.31
CA PHE A 252 15.04 0.29 -22.04
C PHE A 252 14.18 -0.46 -21.02
N ASN A 253 14.71 -1.57 -20.50
CA ASN A 253 14.10 -2.34 -19.42
C ASN A 253 14.82 -2.02 -18.10
N TYR A 254 14.08 -1.49 -17.14
CA TYR A 254 14.62 -1.10 -15.84
C TYR A 254 15.40 -2.22 -15.16
N TYR A 255 14.87 -3.44 -15.10
CA TYR A 255 15.51 -4.54 -14.37
C TYR A 255 16.73 -5.14 -15.07
N SER A 256 16.78 -5.17 -16.40
CA SER A 256 17.88 -5.83 -17.14
C SER A 256 18.95 -4.90 -17.68
N ASP A 257 18.63 -3.61 -17.83
CA ASP A 257 19.48 -2.65 -18.55
C ASP A 257 20.05 -1.56 -17.64
N PHE A 258 19.54 -1.41 -16.41
CA PHE A 258 19.99 -0.37 -15.47
C PHE A 258 21.50 -0.44 -15.20
N GLU A 259 21.98 -1.59 -14.73
CA GLU A 259 23.40 -1.75 -14.39
C GLU A 259 24.31 -1.52 -15.60
N LYS A 260 23.91 -2.05 -16.77
CA LYS A 260 24.64 -1.86 -18.03
C LYS A 260 24.71 -0.40 -18.47
N THR A 261 23.68 0.38 -18.14
CA THR A 261 23.54 1.77 -18.58
C THR A 261 24.22 2.75 -17.63
N PHE A 262 24.12 2.52 -16.32
CA PHE A 262 24.64 3.45 -15.31
C PHE A 262 25.95 2.97 -14.65
N GLY A 263 26.28 1.69 -14.76
CA GLY A 263 27.51 1.11 -14.20
C GLY A 263 27.40 0.75 -12.72
N PHE A 264 26.20 0.75 -12.15
CA PHE A 264 25.94 0.34 -10.77
C PHE A 264 24.50 -0.18 -10.63
N ASP A 265 24.21 -0.88 -9.54
CA ASP A 265 22.92 -1.50 -9.28
C ASP A 265 21.83 -0.52 -8.79
N GLN A 266 20.58 -0.78 -9.16
CA GLN A 266 19.41 0.06 -8.90
C GLN A 266 18.92 0.06 -7.45
N TYR A 267 19.33 -0.92 -6.65
CA TYR A 267 18.95 -1.04 -5.24
C TYR A 267 19.92 -0.26 -4.32
N GLY A 268 20.97 0.34 -4.88
CA GLY A 268 21.91 1.22 -4.19
C GLY A 268 23.19 0.53 -3.72
N PRO A 269 24.20 1.29 -3.28
CA PRO A 269 25.47 0.72 -2.85
C PRO A 269 25.27 -0.13 -1.58
N GLY A 270 25.56 -1.43 -1.69
CA GLY A 270 25.46 -2.39 -0.60
C GLY A 270 24.09 -3.04 -0.45
N ALA A 271 23.13 -2.76 -1.34
CA ALA A 271 21.93 -3.57 -1.42
C ALA A 271 22.33 -4.94 -1.98
N GLU A 272 22.19 -5.94 -1.13
CA GLU A 272 22.43 -7.30 -1.53
C GLU A 272 21.32 -7.75 -2.46
N ILE A 273 21.68 -8.15 -3.67
CA ILE A 273 20.76 -8.79 -4.59
C ILE A 273 20.48 -10.17 -4.00
N PRO A 274 19.25 -10.48 -3.57
CA PRO A 274 18.94 -11.82 -3.10
C PRO A 274 19.20 -12.79 -4.24
N GLU A 275 20.06 -13.77 -4.01
CA GLU A 275 20.20 -14.89 -4.92
C GLU A 275 18.90 -15.69 -4.85
N PHE A 276 18.07 -15.57 -5.89
CA PHE A 276 16.79 -16.26 -5.92
C PHE A 276 16.77 -17.42 -6.92
N ILE A 277 16.10 -18.51 -6.54
CA ILE A 277 15.81 -19.66 -7.40
C ILE A 277 14.31 -19.93 -7.29
N TYR A 278 13.61 -19.87 -8.41
CA TYR A 278 12.19 -20.22 -8.49
C TYR A 278 11.99 -21.39 -9.46
N LEU A 279 11.47 -22.50 -8.94
CA LEU A 279 11.17 -23.70 -9.71
C LEU A 279 9.69 -24.03 -9.61
N ARG A 280 9.12 -24.49 -10.72
CA ARG A 280 7.74 -24.96 -10.78
C ARG A 280 7.66 -26.27 -11.55
N LEU A 281 6.88 -27.22 -11.05
CA LEU A 281 6.56 -28.45 -11.77
C LEU A 281 5.80 -28.11 -13.07
N ALA A 282 6.13 -28.78 -14.16
CA ALA A 282 5.44 -28.60 -15.44
C ALA A 282 3.90 -28.71 -15.30
N ASP A 283 3.15 -27.82 -15.95
CA ASP A 283 1.70 -27.75 -15.80
C ASP A 283 0.95 -28.97 -16.34
N ASP A 284 1.57 -29.68 -17.28
CA ASP A 284 1.10 -30.92 -17.88
C ASP A 284 1.72 -32.18 -17.24
N ALA A 285 2.44 -32.03 -16.12
CA ALA A 285 3.00 -33.15 -15.37
C ALA A 285 1.94 -34.14 -14.91
N ILE A 286 2.15 -35.42 -15.24
CA ILE A 286 1.32 -36.53 -14.76
C ILE A 286 1.99 -37.14 -13.52
N ILE A 287 1.28 -37.15 -12.40
CA ILE A 287 1.73 -37.77 -11.15
C ILE A 287 1.09 -39.15 -11.03
N ASP A 288 1.91 -40.21 -11.05
CA ASP A 288 1.44 -41.56 -10.76
C ASP A 288 1.22 -41.74 -9.24
N VAL A 289 0.01 -42.13 -8.86
CA VAL A 289 -0.40 -42.38 -7.48
C VAL A 289 -0.63 -43.87 -7.20
N ALA A 290 -0.43 -44.74 -8.19
CA ALA A 290 -0.61 -46.17 -8.03
C ALA A 290 0.36 -46.74 -6.99
N GLY A 291 -0.16 -47.55 -6.07
CA GLY A 291 0.65 -48.17 -5.01
C GLY A 291 0.89 -47.28 -3.78
N TYR A 292 0.33 -46.07 -3.74
CA TYR A 292 0.27 -45.23 -2.55
C TYR A 292 -1.09 -45.34 -1.86
N ASP A 293 -1.11 -45.17 -0.54
CA ASP A 293 -2.31 -45.28 0.30
C ASP A 293 -3.01 -43.94 0.49
N ALA A 294 -2.24 -42.85 0.46
CA ALA A 294 -2.78 -41.50 0.57
C ALA A 294 -1.94 -40.51 -0.22
N MET A 295 -2.59 -39.46 -0.70
CA MET A 295 -2.00 -38.26 -1.26
C MET A 295 -2.60 -37.05 -0.55
N THR A 296 -1.76 -36.10 -0.16
CA THR A 296 -2.17 -34.80 0.35
C THR A 296 -1.24 -33.72 -0.15
N LYS A 297 -1.50 -32.47 0.20
CA LYS A 297 -0.63 -31.33 -0.07
C LYS A 297 -0.25 -30.64 1.23
N THR A 298 0.94 -30.07 1.26
CA THR A 298 1.41 -29.23 2.35
C THR A 298 2.32 -28.14 1.80
N ASN A 299 2.53 -27.10 2.60
CA ASN A 299 3.52 -26.07 2.31
C ASN A 299 4.48 -25.94 3.50
N VAL A 300 5.70 -25.56 3.17
CA VAL A 300 6.77 -25.29 4.13
C VAL A 300 7.34 -23.91 3.82
N ILE A 301 7.55 -23.13 4.87
CA ILE A 301 8.27 -21.85 4.85
C ILE A 301 9.35 -21.94 5.93
N MET A 302 10.58 -21.57 5.59
CA MET A 302 11.74 -21.57 6.46
C MET A 302 12.51 -20.23 6.33
N PRO A 303 13.04 -19.66 7.44
CA PRO A 303 12.93 -20.19 8.81
C PRO A 303 11.49 -20.12 9.34
N GLY A 304 11.11 -21.08 10.19
CA GLY A 304 9.79 -21.08 10.82
C GLY A 304 9.74 -20.10 12.01
N ASP A 305 8.59 -19.48 12.27
CA ASP A 305 8.44 -18.53 13.38
C ASP A 305 8.64 -19.17 14.77
N ARG A 306 8.31 -20.46 14.90
CA ARG A 306 8.42 -21.28 16.12
C ARG A 306 8.60 -22.76 15.77
N GLU A 307 9.18 -23.51 16.70
CA GLU A 307 9.06 -24.97 16.69
C GLU A 307 7.59 -25.35 16.88
N GLU A 308 6.94 -25.75 15.79
CA GLU A 308 5.53 -26.11 15.78
C GLU A 308 5.35 -27.45 15.07
N GLU A 309 4.68 -28.37 15.76
CA GLU A 309 4.19 -29.61 15.20
C GLU A 309 2.73 -29.43 14.80
N THR A 310 2.43 -29.65 13.52
CA THR A 310 1.09 -29.56 12.95
C THR A 310 0.70 -30.88 12.31
N THR A 311 -0.54 -31.33 12.53
CA THR A 311 -1.07 -32.51 11.84
C THR A 311 -1.52 -32.12 10.44
N ILE A 312 -0.95 -32.75 9.40
CA ILE A 312 -1.37 -32.57 8.01
C ILE A 312 -2.65 -33.38 7.75
N GLY A 313 -2.72 -34.60 8.28
CA GLY A 313 -3.87 -35.46 8.11
C GLY A 313 -3.69 -36.83 8.75
N THR A 314 -4.75 -37.62 8.76
CA THR A 314 -4.75 -39.00 9.26
C THR A 314 -5.21 -39.94 8.15
N LEU A 315 -4.69 -41.17 8.16
CA LEU A 315 -5.14 -42.23 7.27
C LEU A 315 -5.23 -43.57 8.01
N ALA A 316 -6.10 -44.45 7.53
CA ALA A 316 -6.30 -45.78 8.09
C ALA A 316 -5.92 -46.85 7.05
N LYS A 317 -5.11 -47.84 7.46
CA LYS A 317 -4.76 -48.99 6.62
C LYS A 317 -4.72 -50.26 7.45
N SER A 318 -5.33 -51.33 6.96
CA SER A 318 -5.33 -52.66 7.60
C SER A 318 -5.76 -52.63 9.08
N GLY A 319 -6.72 -51.76 9.42
CA GLY A 319 -7.23 -51.61 10.78
C GLY A 319 -6.37 -50.78 11.74
N LYS A 320 -5.26 -50.19 11.26
CA LYS A 320 -4.39 -49.29 12.04
C LYS A 320 -4.51 -47.86 11.55
N ASN A 321 -4.41 -46.91 12.47
CA ASN A 321 -4.40 -45.48 12.17
C ASN A 321 -2.98 -44.93 12.12
N TYR A 322 -2.74 -44.04 11.18
CA TYR A 322 -1.48 -43.35 10.97
C TYR A 322 -1.72 -41.85 10.87
N THR A 323 -0.79 -41.07 11.39
CA THR A 323 -0.88 -39.60 11.41
C THR A 323 0.30 -39.03 10.63
N LEU A 324 0.02 -38.22 9.62
CA LEU A 324 1.02 -37.45 8.91
C LEU A 324 1.14 -36.07 9.54
N LYS A 325 2.35 -35.68 9.93
CA LYS A 325 2.65 -34.45 10.64
C LYS A 325 3.72 -33.64 9.92
N LYS A 326 3.74 -32.34 10.19
CA LYS A 326 4.82 -31.42 9.83
C LYS A 326 5.40 -30.84 11.11
N LEU A 327 6.71 -30.92 11.26
CA LEU A 327 7.46 -30.36 12.38
C LEU A 327 8.44 -29.32 11.86
N HIS A 328 8.31 -28.06 12.28
CA HIS A 328 9.33 -27.03 12.03
C HIS A 328 10.40 -27.08 13.12
N ALA A 329 11.68 -27.10 12.74
CA ALA A 329 12.82 -27.14 13.67
C ALA A 329 13.92 -26.20 13.16
N ASN A 330 13.99 -24.98 13.70
CA ASN A 330 14.94 -23.90 13.35
C ASN A 330 15.34 -23.81 11.86
N ASP A 331 16.33 -24.60 11.45
CA ASP A 331 16.92 -24.61 10.10
C ASP A 331 16.34 -25.68 9.16
N ASP A 332 15.38 -26.51 9.59
CA ASP A 332 14.73 -27.53 8.75
C ASP A 332 13.23 -27.65 9.06
N ALA A 333 12.51 -28.35 8.19
CA ALA A 333 11.18 -28.85 8.44
C ALA A 333 11.12 -30.34 8.11
N PHE A 334 10.39 -31.09 8.91
CA PHE A 334 10.25 -32.53 8.76
C PHE A 334 8.81 -32.91 8.44
N ILE A 335 8.63 -33.82 7.49
CA ILE A 335 7.36 -34.51 7.25
C ILE A 335 7.46 -35.88 7.91
N LEU A 336 6.62 -36.12 8.91
CA LEU A 336 6.68 -37.29 9.78
C LEU A 336 5.43 -38.15 9.58
N LEU A 337 5.61 -39.45 9.40
CA LEU A 337 4.53 -40.43 9.47
C LEU A 337 4.61 -41.17 10.80
N ALA A 338 3.65 -40.94 11.68
CA ALA A 338 3.55 -41.59 12.99
C ALA A 338 2.52 -42.73 12.99
N GLY A 339 2.82 -43.80 13.73
CA GLY A 339 1.90 -44.90 13.99
C GLY A 339 0.84 -44.57 15.06
N GLU A 340 -0.03 -45.54 15.34
CA GLU A 340 -1.11 -45.42 16.34
C GLU A 340 -0.58 -45.23 17.78
N ASP A 341 0.63 -45.71 18.05
CA ASP A 341 1.34 -45.51 19.31
C ASP A 341 2.03 -44.13 19.42
N GLY A 342 1.87 -43.29 18.39
CA GLY A 342 2.45 -41.95 18.32
C GLY A 342 3.95 -41.93 18.00
N ARG A 343 4.58 -43.09 17.73
CA ARG A 343 5.99 -43.15 17.34
C ARG A 343 6.17 -42.90 15.86
N ASP A 344 7.18 -42.11 15.50
CA ASP A 344 7.54 -41.83 14.12
C ASP A 344 8.06 -43.09 13.43
N ILE A 345 7.44 -43.44 12.30
CA ILE A 345 7.78 -44.59 11.46
C ILE A 345 8.73 -44.16 10.35
N VAL A 346 8.48 -43.00 9.74
CA VAL A 346 9.32 -42.41 8.68
C VAL A 346 9.41 -40.91 8.90
N ASN A 347 10.60 -40.37 8.70
CA ASN A 347 10.87 -38.94 8.70
C ASN A 347 11.47 -38.55 7.34
N PHE A 348 10.93 -37.50 6.72
CA PHE A 348 11.50 -36.85 5.56
C PHE A 348 11.95 -35.42 5.91
N SER A 349 13.25 -35.14 5.79
CA SER A 349 13.84 -33.78 5.87
C SER A 349 13.52 -33.00 4.60
N VAL A 350 12.86 -31.85 4.75
CA VAL A 350 12.49 -30.98 3.64
C VAL A 350 13.73 -30.21 3.13
N MET A 351 14.75 -29.97 3.97
CA MET A 351 16.00 -29.34 3.51
C MET A 351 16.67 -30.10 2.36
N ARG A 352 16.52 -31.43 2.30
CA ARG A 352 17.00 -32.25 1.16
C ARG A 352 16.48 -31.79 -0.20
N VAL A 353 15.26 -31.24 -0.23
CA VAL A 353 14.67 -30.68 -1.46
C VAL A 353 15.43 -29.43 -1.86
N PHE A 354 15.68 -28.51 -0.92
CA PHE A 354 16.39 -27.26 -1.20
C PHE A 354 17.87 -27.49 -1.54
N ASP A 355 18.53 -28.42 -0.85
CA ASP A 355 19.92 -28.81 -1.11
C ASP A 355 20.09 -29.36 -2.54
N ALA A 356 19.12 -30.11 -3.05
CA ALA A 356 19.17 -30.66 -4.41
C ALA A 356 19.20 -29.58 -5.50
N PHE A 357 18.75 -28.36 -5.19
CA PHE A 357 18.73 -27.23 -6.12
C PHE A 357 19.66 -26.09 -5.70
N ALA A 358 20.43 -26.25 -4.61
CA ALA A 358 21.24 -25.18 -4.03
C ALA A 358 22.36 -24.66 -4.94
N ASP A 359 22.86 -25.50 -5.85
CA ASP A 359 23.93 -25.20 -6.81
C ASP A 359 23.41 -24.67 -8.17
N ARG A 360 22.08 -24.53 -8.36
CA ARG A 360 21.56 -23.91 -9.58
C ARG A 360 21.93 -22.42 -9.62
N GLN A 361 22.11 -21.91 -10.84
CA GLN A 361 22.45 -20.50 -11.04
C GLN A 361 21.34 -19.59 -10.45
N SER A 362 21.76 -18.52 -9.75
CA SER A 362 20.84 -17.52 -9.20
C SER A 362 20.15 -16.71 -10.30
N GLY A 363 18.93 -16.25 -10.04
CA GLY A 363 18.09 -15.53 -11.00
C GLY A 363 17.28 -16.44 -11.93
N VAL A 364 17.26 -17.75 -11.66
CA VAL A 364 16.57 -18.74 -12.49
C VAL A 364 15.08 -18.82 -12.15
N LYS A 365 14.25 -18.74 -13.19
CA LYS A 365 12.84 -19.14 -13.18
C LYS A 365 12.69 -20.28 -14.16
N ASP A 366 12.49 -21.50 -13.67
CA ASP A 366 12.58 -22.69 -14.51
C ASP A 366 11.49 -23.72 -14.20
N ILE A 367 11.25 -24.59 -15.17
CA ILE A 367 10.31 -25.69 -15.07
C ILE A 367 11.09 -26.96 -14.77
N ILE A 368 10.72 -27.67 -13.70
CA ILE A 368 11.32 -28.97 -13.34
C ILE A 368 10.46 -30.13 -13.82
N SER A 369 11.11 -31.23 -14.19
CA SER A 369 10.41 -32.46 -14.59
C SER A 369 9.84 -33.20 -13.37
N PRO A 370 8.85 -34.10 -13.53
CA PRO A 370 8.36 -34.93 -12.43
C PRO A 370 9.48 -35.74 -11.74
N GLU A 371 10.47 -36.21 -12.49
CA GLU A 371 11.61 -36.96 -11.96
C GLU A 371 12.51 -36.07 -11.09
N GLU A 372 12.78 -34.84 -11.51
CA GLU A 372 13.56 -33.87 -10.72
C GLU A 372 12.80 -33.40 -9.47
N ALA A 373 11.47 -33.31 -9.56
CA ALA A 373 10.62 -32.84 -8.47
C ALA A 373 10.36 -33.90 -7.38
N THR A 374 10.69 -35.18 -7.63
CA THR A 374 10.28 -36.30 -6.79
C THR A 374 11.40 -36.80 -5.87
N PHE A 375 11.12 -36.79 -4.57
CA PHE A 375 12.03 -37.26 -3.52
C PHE A 375 11.33 -38.32 -2.68
N THR A 376 11.98 -39.45 -2.40
CA THR A 376 11.37 -40.52 -1.59
C THR A 376 12.29 -40.92 -0.45
N GLU A 377 11.71 -41.06 0.74
CA GLU A 377 12.36 -41.61 1.92
C GLU A 377 11.48 -42.69 2.53
N GLY A 378 12.06 -43.80 2.99
CA GLY A 378 11.27 -44.87 3.58
C GLY A 378 12.10 -46.03 4.08
N ASN A 379 11.43 -46.94 4.78
CA ASN A 379 12.00 -48.16 5.34
C ASN A 379 11.14 -49.38 4.98
N GLU A 380 11.34 -50.49 5.69
CA GLU A 380 10.60 -51.73 5.46
C GLU A 380 9.10 -51.60 5.76
N ASN A 381 8.69 -50.64 6.61
CA ASN A 381 7.31 -50.49 7.08
C ASN A 381 6.52 -49.43 6.31
N ALA A 382 7.14 -48.34 5.87
CA ALA A 382 6.47 -47.29 5.13
C ALA A 382 7.46 -46.42 4.32
N ALA A 383 6.93 -45.62 3.40
CA ALA A 383 7.67 -44.61 2.65
C ALA A 383 6.83 -43.34 2.48
N ILE A 384 7.51 -42.21 2.51
CA ILE A 384 7.00 -40.88 2.18
C ILE A 384 7.67 -40.46 0.86
N THR A 385 6.86 -40.13 -0.13
CA THR A 385 7.30 -39.51 -1.38
C THR A 385 6.81 -38.07 -1.41
N VAL A 386 7.71 -37.13 -1.63
CA VAL A 386 7.46 -35.70 -1.77
C VAL A 386 7.63 -35.32 -3.23
N ILE A 387 6.64 -34.65 -3.80
CA ILE A 387 6.71 -34.08 -5.14
C ILE A 387 6.58 -32.57 -5.03
N VAL A 388 7.62 -31.85 -5.43
CA VAL A 388 7.68 -30.40 -5.38
C VAL A 388 6.80 -29.80 -6.47
N GLN A 389 5.80 -29.01 -6.08
CA GLN A 389 4.93 -28.29 -7.02
C GLN A 389 5.53 -26.92 -7.34
N THR A 390 5.91 -26.17 -6.30
CA THR A 390 6.64 -24.91 -6.42
C THR A 390 7.73 -24.85 -5.36
N LEU A 391 8.84 -24.23 -5.70
CA LEU A 391 9.97 -24.00 -4.81
C LEU A 391 10.51 -22.60 -5.03
N ASN A 392 10.70 -21.86 -3.94
CA ASN A 392 11.36 -20.57 -3.93
C ASN A 392 12.48 -20.59 -2.89
N MET A 393 13.68 -20.21 -3.31
CA MET A 393 14.83 -19.98 -2.44
C MET A 393 15.31 -18.56 -2.63
N GLU A 394 15.42 -17.80 -1.56
CA GLU A 394 15.98 -16.44 -1.56
C GLU A 394 17.13 -16.43 -0.54
N LYS A 395 18.36 -16.33 -1.03
CA LYS A 395 19.57 -16.27 -0.18
C LYS A 395 20.06 -14.82 -0.09
N MET A 396 20.22 -14.33 1.13
CA MET A 396 20.88 -13.08 1.48
C MET A 396 21.99 -13.38 2.50
N SER A 397 22.99 -12.51 2.61
CA SER A 397 24.17 -12.60 3.48
C SER A 397 23.81 -12.74 4.96
N GLN A 398 22.64 -12.22 5.36
CA GLN A 398 22.19 -12.27 6.75
C GLN A 398 21.02 -13.23 6.99
N ALA A 399 20.28 -13.63 5.95
CA ALA A 399 19.12 -14.50 6.09
C ALA A 399 18.83 -15.21 4.77
N SER A 400 18.44 -16.48 4.86
CA SER A 400 17.89 -17.22 3.72
C SER A 400 16.43 -17.54 3.99
N PHE A 401 15.59 -17.35 2.98
CA PHE A 401 14.19 -17.71 3.01
C PHE A 401 13.93 -18.81 2.00
N PHE A 402 13.39 -19.92 2.47
CA PHE A 402 13.05 -21.08 1.65
C PHE A 402 11.56 -21.35 1.77
N SER A 403 10.88 -21.61 0.66
CA SER A 403 9.50 -22.04 0.67
C SER A 403 9.23 -23.06 -0.42
N ALA A 404 8.37 -24.02 -0.12
CA ALA A 404 7.96 -25.04 -1.06
C ALA A 404 6.49 -25.42 -0.85
N GLU A 405 5.75 -25.55 -1.94
CA GLU A 405 4.47 -26.25 -1.99
C GLU A 405 4.70 -27.64 -2.56
N MET A 406 4.17 -28.66 -1.88
CA MET A 406 4.52 -30.04 -2.17
C MET A 406 3.30 -30.96 -2.06
N TYR A 407 3.23 -31.94 -2.94
CA TYR A 407 2.39 -33.12 -2.75
C TYR A 407 3.14 -34.15 -1.92
N ILE A 408 2.43 -34.76 -0.96
CA ILE A 408 2.96 -35.81 -0.10
C ILE A 408 2.17 -37.08 -0.40
N LEU A 409 2.85 -38.11 -0.87
CA LEU A 409 2.31 -39.43 -1.08
C LEU A 409 2.86 -40.38 -0.02
N VAL A 410 1.97 -41.15 0.59
CA VAL A 410 2.33 -42.08 1.67
C VAL A 410 2.04 -43.50 1.21
N ARG A 411 3.02 -44.39 1.38
CA ARG A 411 2.88 -45.83 1.14
C ARG A 411 3.25 -46.59 2.40
N ILE A 412 2.31 -47.29 2.98
CA ILE A 412 2.46 -48.18 4.13
C ILE A 412 2.59 -49.61 3.60
N ARG A 413 3.51 -50.41 4.13
CA ARG A 413 3.77 -51.78 3.62
C ARG A 413 3.06 -52.84 4.45
#